data_AF-A0A5R9FHF1-F1
#
_entry.id   AF-A0A5R9FHF1-F1
#
_cell.length_a   1.000
_cell.length_b   1.000
_cell.length_c   1.000
_cell.angle_alpha   90.00
_cell.angle_beta   90.00
_cell.angle_gamma   90.00
#
_symmetry.space_group_name_H-M   'P 1'
#
loop_
_entity.id
_entity.type
_entity.pdbx_description
1 polymer ?
#
loop_
_entity_poly.entity_id
_entity_poly.type
_entity_poly.pdbx_seq_one_letter_code
_entity_poly.pdbx_strand_id
1 'polypeptide(L)'
;MTERIVQPSLPTRDQLCALRDFVHGRSYSAGSVAIRLPGEPCHAADSGVADVARASGALYNVTNVLCKRLFADIDTGQPGVAAELAWEALLAIADAWRDAPNAPAELRKLVFDAALRRA
;
A
#
# COMPACT_ATOMS: atom_id res chain seq x y z
N MET A 1 -27.76 18.81 18.61
CA MET A 1 -26.45 18.24 18.98
C MET A 1 -25.90 17.63 17.71
N THR A 2 -25.13 18.39 16.93
CA THR A 2 -24.76 18.01 15.56
C THR A 2 -23.59 17.04 15.66
N GLU A 3 -23.82 15.79 15.27
CA GLU A 3 -22.76 14.80 15.08
C GLU A 3 -21.71 15.39 14.13
N ARG A 4 -20.51 15.66 14.65
CA ARG A 4 -19.31 15.79 13.83
C ARG A 4 -19.09 14.42 13.22
N ILE A 5 -19.64 14.20 12.03
CA ILE A 5 -19.12 13.19 11.13
C ILE A 5 -17.68 13.63 10.88
N VAL A 6 -16.73 12.98 11.57
CA VAL A 6 -15.32 13.12 11.28
C VAL A 6 -15.16 12.52 9.88
N GLN A 7 -15.31 13.35 8.85
CA GLN A 7 -14.93 12.95 7.50
C GLN A 7 -13.48 12.47 7.59
N PRO A 8 -13.17 11.22 7.19
CA PRO A 8 -11.79 10.81 7.06
C PRO A 8 -11.17 11.76 6.02
N SER A 9 -10.32 12.67 6.47
CA SER A 9 -9.62 13.57 5.56
C SER A 9 -8.78 12.69 4.66
N LEU A 10 -9.12 12.65 3.39
CA LEU A 10 -8.36 11.95 2.37
C LEU A 10 -6.89 12.38 2.40
N PRO A 11 -5.99 11.49 1.95
CA PRO A 11 -4.57 11.78 2.01
C PRO A 11 -4.24 12.98 1.12
N THR A 12 -3.26 13.75 1.56
CA THR A 12 -2.53 14.64 0.67
C THR A 12 -1.79 13.83 -0.40
N ARG A 13 -1.45 14.48 -1.52
CA ARG A 13 -0.64 13.87 -2.60
C ARG A 13 0.66 13.29 -2.05
N ASP A 14 1.32 13.99 -1.14
CA ASP A 14 2.58 13.59 -0.54
C ASP A 14 2.42 12.36 0.36
N GLN A 15 1.34 12.30 1.16
CA GLN A 15 1.03 11.12 1.96
C GLN A 15 0.78 9.89 1.09
N LEU A 16 0.06 10.06 -0.03
CA LEU A 16 -0.18 8.98 -0.98
C LEU A 16 1.11 8.50 -1.65
N CYS A 17 1.97 9.43 -2.09
CA CYS A 17 3.29 9.09 -2.64
C CYS A 17 4.14 8.33 -1.62
N ALA A 18 4.24 8.82 -0.38
CA ALA A 18 5.03 8.20 0.67
C ALA A 18 4.54 6.77 0.99
N LEU A 19 3.23 6.56 1.08
CA LEU A 19 2.64 5.24 1.33
C LEU A 19 2.87 4.28 0.17
N ARG A 20 2.67 4.76 -1.07
CA ARG A 20 2.95 3.96 -2.27
C ARG A 20 4.40 3.51 -2.30
N ASP A 21 5.33 4.44 -2.11
CA ASP A 21 6.77 4.16 -2.22
C ASP A 21 7.23 3.21 -1.10
N PHE A 22 6.67 3.36 0.12
CA PHE A 22 6.88 2.41 1.20
C PHE A 22 6.38 1.00 0.84
N VAL A 23 5.11 0.86 0.43
CA VAL A 23 4.52 -0.45 0.08
C VAL A 23 5.27 -1.09 -1.09
N HIS A 24 5.61 -0.32 -2.12
CA HIS A 24 6.40 -0.80 -3.25
C HIS A 24 7.79 -1.27 -2.82
N GLY A 25 8.48 -0.48 -1.98
CA GLY A 25 9.80 -0.86 -1.45
C GLY A 25 9.74 -2.17 -0.65
N ARG A 26 8.72 -2.34 0.20
CA ARG A 26 8.51 -3.58 0.95
C ARG A 26 8.16 -4.77 0.05
N SER A 27 7.29 -4.56 -0.93
CA SER A 27 6.91 -5.59 -1.92
C SER A 27 8.13 -6.05 -2.72
N TYR A 28 8.94 -5.10 -3.19
CA TYR A 28 10.17 -5.39 -3.91
C TYR A 28 11.18 -6.13 -3.03
N SER A 29 11.40 -5.68 -1.79
CA SER A 29 12.31 -6.34 -0.86
C SER A 29 11.87 -7.78 -0.56
N ALA A 30 10.57 -8.03 -0.38
CA ALA A 30 10.03 -9.37 -0.16
C ALA A 30 10.17 -10.26 -1.41
N GLY A 31 9.89 -9.70 -2.59
CA GLY A 31 10.01 -10.39 -3.87
C GLY A 31 11.44 -10.56 -4.39
N SER A 32 12.42 -9.88 -3.79
CA SER A 32 13.81 -9.83 -4.29
C SER A 32 14.46 -11.21 -4.36
N VAL A 33 14.08 -12.12 -3.46
CA VAL A 33 14.53 -13.51 -3.44
C VAL A 33 14.11 -14.30 -4.68
N ALA A 34 13.11 -13.81 -5.42
CA ALA A 34 12.64 -14.42 -6.65
C ALA A 34 13.22 -13.76 -7.92
N ILE A 35 14.00 -12.69 -7.77
CA ILE A 35 14.70 -12.06 -8.90
C ILE A 35 15.75 -13.03 -9.43
N ARG A 36 15.74 -13.23 -10.74
CA ARG A 36 16.70 -14.07 -11.45
C ARG A 36 17.80 -13.22 -12.06
N LEU A 37 19.02 -13.70 -12.00
CA LEU A 37 20.12 -13.13 -12.76
C LEU A 37 20.05 -13.61 -14.23
N PRO A 38 20.57 -12.81 -15.18
CA PRO A 38 20.65 -13.23 -16.58
C PRO A 38 21.39 -14.58 -16.72
N GLY A 39 20.74 -15.55 -17.37
CA GLY A 39 21.29 -16.89 -17.62
C GLY A 39 20.92 -17.96 -16.58
N GLU A 40 20.30 -17.60 -15.45
CA GLU A 40 19.81 -18.58 -14.48
C GLU A 40 18.56 -19.31 -14.98
N PRO A 41 18.31 -20.57 -14.60
CA PRO A 41 17.08 -21.27 -14.93
C PRO A 41 15.85 -20.65 -14.27
N CYS A 42 14.66 -20.92 -14.81
CA CYS A 42 13.41 -20.51 -14.17
C CYS A 42 13.23 -21.22 -12.82
N HIS A 43 12.68 -20.50 -11.84
CA HIS A 43 12.14 -21.15 -10.63
C HIS A 43 11.06 -22.15 -11.03
N ALA A 44 11.02 -23.30 -10.36
CA ALA A 44 9.96 -24.28 -10.59
C ALA A 44 8.60 -23.64 -10.30
N ALA A 45 7.60 -23.93 -11.13
CA ALA A 45 6.33 -23.20 -11.12
C ALA A 45 5.52 -23.39 -9.82
N ASP A 46 5.77 -24.50 -9.13
CA ASP A 46 5.20 -24.94 -7.86
C ASP A 46 6.11 -24.63 -6.65
N SER A 47 7.25 -23.96 -6.88
CA SER A 47 8.14 -23.57 -5.80
C SER A 47 7.59 -22.38 -5.00
N GLY A 48 7.91 -22.34 -3.70
CA GLY A 48 7.61 -21.18 -2.86
C GLY A 48 8.21 -19.87 -3.38
N VAL A 49 9.31 -19.92 -4.13
CA VAL A 49 9.91 -18.73 -4.76
C VAL A 49 9.02 -18.19 -5.89
N ALA A 50 8.43 -19.07 -6.70
CA ALA A 50 7.47 -18.66 -7.73
C ALA A 50 6.21 -18.04 -7.10
N ASP A 51 5.74 -18.57 -5.97
CA ASP A 51 4.60 -18.00 -5.24
C ASP A 51 4.91 -16.63 -4.64
N VAL A 52 6.10 -16.44 -4.05
CA VAL A 52 6.55 -15.13 -3.57
C VAL A 52 6.62 -14.11 -4.71
N ALA A 53 7.10 -14.50 -5.89
CA ALA A 53 7.13 -13.63 -7.07
C ALA A 53 5.72 -13.18 -7.48
N ARG A 54 4.77 -14.13 -7.56
CA ARG A 54 3.37 -13.85 -7.91
C ARG A 54 2.71 -12.94 -6.88
N ALA A 55 2.87 -13.25 -5.59
CA ALA A 55 2.29 -12.47 -4.50
C ALA A 55 2.85 -11.03 -4.49
N SER A 56 4.16 -10.88 -4.66
CA SER A 56 4.82 -9.56 -4.71
C SER A 56 4.36 -8.74 -5.93
N GLY A 57 4.22 -9.39 -7.10
CA GLY A 57 3.70 -8.75 -8.30
C GLY A 57 2.22 -8.36 -8.19
N ALA A 58 1.39 -9.23 -7.60
CA ALA A 58 -0.02 -8.93 -7.35
C ALA A 58 -0.19 -7.74 -6.40
N LEU A 59 0.59 -7.70 -5.33
CA LEU A 59 0.59 -6.60 -4.36
C LEU A 59 1.02 -5.27 -5.00
N TYR A 60 2.08 -5.28 -5.82
CA TYR A 60 2.50 -4.11 -6.59
C TYR A 60 1.38 -3.60 -7.52
N ASN A 61 0.71 -4.52 -8.23
CA ASN A 61 -0.37 -4.18 -9.15
C ASN A 61 -1.58 -3.57 -8.42
N VAL A 62 -2.03 -4.19 -7.33
CA VAL A 62 -3.16 -3.69 -6.54
C VAL A 62 -2.83 -2.32 -5.96
N THR A 63 -1.64 -2.14 -5.39
CA THR A 63 -1.19 -0.85 -4.84
C THR A 63 -1.22 0.24 -5.92
N ASN A 64 -0.71 -0.05 -7.12
CA ASN A 64 -0.74 0.89 -8.24
C ASN A 64 -2.16 1.24 -8.71
N VAL A 65 -3.07 0.28 -8.78
CA VAL A 65 -4.46 0.54 -9.17
C VAL A 65 -5.15 1.46 -8.16
N LEU A 66 -4.98 1.19 -6.86
CA LEU A 66 -5.54 2.00 -5.78
C LEU A 66 -4.95 3.42 -5.81
N CYS A 67 -3.63 3.55 -5.93
CA CYS A 67 -2.97 4.86 -5.99
C CYS A 67 -3.40 5.67 -7.20
N LYS A 68 -3.49 5.06 -8.40
CA LYS A 68 -3.94 5.75 -9.62
C LYS A 68 -5.34 6.34 -9.45
N ARG A 69 -6.25 5.57 -8.85
CA ARG A 69 -7.62 6.03 -8.62
C ARG A 69 -7.66 7.18 -7.62
N LEU A 70 -6.93 7.06 -6.51
CA LEU A 70 -6.81 8.13 -5.52
C LEU A 70 -6.17 9.41 -6.08
N PHE A 71 -5.12 9.31 -6.92
CA PHE A 71 -4.55 10.50 -7.54
C PHE A 71 -5.57 11.23 -8.41
N ALA A 72 -6.38 10.51 -9.20
CA ALA A 72 -7.43 11.13 -10.00
C ALA A 72 -8.48 11.85 -9.13
N ASP A 73 -8.89 11.23 -8.03
CA ASP A 73 -9.89 11.80 -7.11
C ASP A 73 -9.32 13.00 -6.32
N ILE A 74 -8.03 12.96 -5.95
CA ILE A 74 -7.33 14.09 -5.32
C ILE A 74 -7.20 15.26 -6.31
N ASP A 75 -6.79 14.98 -7.55
CA ASP A 75 -6.57 16.02 -8.58
C ASP A 75 -7.88 16.71 -8.99
N THR A 76 -9.03 16.04 -8.86
CA THR A 76 -10.36 16.63 -9.13
C THR A 76 -10.95 17.38 -7.95
N GLY A 77 -10.42 17.21 -6.73
CA GLY A 77 -10.88 17.89 -5.52
C GLY A 77 -12.31 17.55 -5.09
N GLN A 78 -12.93 16.52 -5.68
CA GLN A 78 -14.27 16.02 -5.35
C GLN A 78 -14.23 14.51 -5.10
N PRO A 79 -13.53 14.08 -4.05
CA PRO A 79 -13.34 12.67 -3.84
C PRO A 79 -14.61 12.01 -3.28
N GLY A 80 -14.99 10.87 -3.85
CA GLY A 80 -16.13 10.09 -3.42
C GLY A 80 -15.78 8.94 -2.47
N VAL A 81 -16.79 8.18 -2.04
CA VAL A 81 -16.65 7.01 -1.16
C VAL A 81 -15.63 5.99 -1.66
N ALA A 82 -15.50 5.83 -2.98
CA ALA A 82 -14.50 4.93 -3.56
C ALA A 82 -13.05 5.36 -3.26
N ALA A 83 -12.79 6.67 -3.17
CA ALA A 83 -11.48 7.21 -2.79
C ALA A 83 -11.17 6.86 -1.34
N GLU A 84 -12.13 7.06 -0.44
CA GLU A 84 -11.99 6.75 0.99
C GLU A 84 -11.71 5.26 1.21
N LEU A 85 -12.47 4.39 0.54
CA LEU A 85 -12.25 2.94 0.61
C LEU A 85 -10.88 2.53 0.03
N ALA A 86 -10.45 3.17 -1.07
CA ALA A 86 -9.14 2.90 -1.63
C ALA A 86 -8.02 3.34 -0.68
N TRP A 87 -8.21 4.44 0.04
CA TRP A 87 -7.25 4.93 1.03
C TRP A 87 -7.13 3.98 2.23
N GLU A 88 -8.27 3.57 2.78
CA GLU A 88 -8.30 2.61 3.89
C GLU A 88 -7.72 1.24 3.47
N ALA A 89 -7.94 0.80 2.23
CA ALA A 89 -7.32 -0.42 1.71
C ALA A 89 -5.79 -0.30 1.63
N LEU A 90 -5.24 0.84 1.20
CA LEU A 90 -3.79 1.06 1.18
C LEU A 90 -3.21 1.09 2.61
N LEU A 91 -3.90 1.71 3.56
CA LEU A 91 -3.50 1.70 4.96
C LEU A 91 -3.52 0.29 5.56
N ALA A 92 -4.53 -0.52 5.21
CA ALA A 92 -4.61 -1.92 5.61
C ALA A 92 -3.44 -2.76 5.05
N ILE A 93 -3.05 -2.51 3.79
CA ILE A 93 -1.89 -3.15 3.18
C ILE A 93 -0.61 -2.75 3.93
N ALA A 94 -0.41 -1.46 4.17
CA ALA A 94 0.78 -0.96 4.85
C ALA A 94 0.90 -1.45 6.30
N ASP A 95 -0.23 -1.77 6.93
CA ASP A 95 -0.30 -2.31 8.29
C ASP A 95 0.47 -3.62 8.47
N ALA A 96 0.59 -4.42 7.41
CA ALA A 96 1.41 -5.64 7.42
C ALA A 96 2.90 -5.37 7.70
N TRP A 97 3.36 -4.13 7.55
CA TRP A 97 4.74 -3.70 7.83
C TRP A 97 4.82 -2.58 8.87
N ARG A 98 3.81 -2.45 9.74
CA ARG A 98 3.78 -1.42 10.80
C ARG A 98 5.06 -1.41 11.65
N ASP A 99 5.53 -2.59 12.02
CA ASP A 99 6.70 -2.79 12.88
C ASP A 99 8.01 -2.96 12.10
N ALA A 100 8.01 -2.68 10.78
CA ALA A 100 9.22 -2.78 9.99
C ALA A 100 10.26 -1.75 10.47
N PRO A 101 11.54 -2.14 10.63
CA PRO A 101 12.57 -1.29 11.24
C PRO A 101 12.84 -0.01 10.45
N ASN A 102 12.52 0.01 9.16
CA ASN A 102 12.72 1.13 8.25
C ASN A 102 11.42 1.87 7.87
N ALA A 103 10.30 1.63 8.56
CA ALA A 103 9.07 2.39 8.32
C ALA A 103 9.25 3.86 8.75
N PRO A 104 8.98 4.87 7.89
CA PRO A 104 9.03 6.27 8.28
C PRO A 104 8.11 6.57 9.48
N ALA A 105 8.50 7.47 10.37
CA ALA A 105 7.76 7.72 11.62
C ALA A 105 6.36 8.27 11.35
N GLU A 106 6.26 9.16 10.39
CA GLU A 106 5.02 9.78 9.90
C GLU A 106 4.08 8.72 9.33
N LEU A 107 4.65 7.73 8.64
CA LEU A 107 3.89 6.63 8.06
C LEU A 107 3.39 5.65 9.14
N ARG A 108 4.24 5.34 10.14
CA ARG A 108 3.83 4.53 11.29
C ARG A 108 2.66 5.18 12.03
N LYS A 109 2.74 6.48 12.27
CA LYS A 109 1.64 7.23 12.90
C LYS A 109 0.38 7.15 12.06
N LEU A 110 0.48 7.38 10.76
CA LEU A 110 -0.65 7.33 9.83
C LEU A 110 -1.35 5.96 9.81
N VAL A 111 -0.57 4.88 9.77
CA VAL A 111 -1.07 3.50 9.79
C VAL A 111 -1.64 3.14 11.16
N PHE A 112 -1.01 3.57 12.26
CA PHE A 112 -1.50 3.35 13.61
C PHE A 112 -2.83 4.05 13.87
N ASP A 113 -2.95 5.33 13.48
CA ASP A 113 -4.18 6.11 13.60
C ASP A 113 -5.32 5.50 12.76
N ALA A 114 -5.00 4.84 11.65
CA ALA A 114 -5.96 4.11 10.83
C ALA A 114 -6.35 2.75 11.42
N ALA A 115 -5.41 2.02 12.02
CA ALA A 115 -5.70 0.78 12.72
C ALA A 115 -6.61 1.01 13.94
N LEU A 116 -6.36 2.08 14.70
CA LEU A 116 -7.18 2.43 15.85
C LEU A 116 -8.63 2.79 15.46
N ARG A 117 -8.84 3.39 14.28
CA ARG A 117 -10.18 3.70 13.76
C ARG A 117 -10.99 2.47 13.33
N ARG A 118 -10.33 1.32 13.16
CA ARG A 118 -10.94 0.05 12.72
C ARG A 118 -11.18 -0.94 13.88
N ALA A 119 -10.69 -0.64 15.08
CA ALA A 119 -10.83 -1.46 16.29
C ALA A 119 -12.04 -1.04 17.13
#